data_AF-A0A523RM04-F1
#
_entry.id   AF-A0A523RM04-F1
#
_cell.length_a   1.000
_cell.length_b   1.000
_cell.length_c   1.000
_cell.angle_alpha   90.00
_cell.angle_beta   90.00
_cell.angle_gamma   90.00
#
_symmetry.space_group_name_H-M   'P 1'
#
loop_
_entity.id
_entity.type
_entity.pdbx_description
1 polymer ?
#
loop_
_entity_poly.entity_id
_entity_poly.type
_entity_poly.pdbx_seq_one_letter_code
_entity_poly.pdbx_strand_id
1 'polypeptide(L)'
;MSYAYDSEDLEREREIGIVGAFGWAVIEFEVVLFQKFLVMSGPTSFITEEMFRKYLLNMEAKGYISPLEFLGKRAWKRLVIETEIEEPAMTPEEVIKFIAEVQEAGEKKKKKKAGEHRIRESKTLADNIIRTLEQVMPGTRKQRKPWESSLLEHVEGMHKALIESKEEFLNYIKKNIPPAYQPLQKLLNTNGEEMLLLSLRVIESGQRAYPPH
;
A
#
# COMPACT_ATOMS: atom_id res chain seq x y z
N MET A 1 -1.08 -8.28 -22.08
CA MET A 1 -0.09 -7.18 -22.01
C MET A 1 -0.43 -6.36 -20.79
N SER A 2 0.56 -6.00 -19.97
CA SER A 2 0.34 -5.29 -18.70
C SER A 2 -0.43 -4.01 -18.97
N TYR A 3 -1.57 -3.88 -18.32
CA TYR A 3 -2.31 -2.64 -18.14
C TYR A 3 -1.30 -1.55 -17.80
N ALA A 4 -0.97 -0.70 -18.77
CA ALA A 4 -0.67 0.67 -18.43
C ALA A 4 -2.02 1.25 -18.04
N TYR A 5 -2.39 1.01 -16.77
CA TYR A 5 -3.23 1.98 -16.08
C TYR A 5 -2.61 3.33 -16.36
N ASP A 6 -3.35 4.22 -17.01
CA ASP A 6 -2.82 5.55 -17.24
C ASP A 6 -2.50 6.16 -15.87
N SER A 7 -1.45 6.99 -15.78
CA SER A 7 -1.18 7.66 -14.48
C SER A 7 -2.39 8.41 -13.99
N GLU A 8 -3.13 8.96 -14.94
CA GLU A 8 -4.31 9.78 -14.69
C GLU A 8 -5.43 8.93 -14.08
N ASP A 9 -5.60 7.67 -14.53
CA ASP A 9 -6.59 6.75 -13.97
C ASP A 9 -6.24 6.36 -12.53
N LEU A 10 -4.96 6.06 -12.24
CA LEU A 10 -4.53 5.74 -10.87
C LEU A 10 -4.57 6.94 -9.94
N GLU A 11 -4.24 8.13 -10.44
CA GLU A 11 -4.38 9.36 -9.66
C GLU A 11 -5.86 9.64 -9.37
N ARG A 12 -6.74 9.39 -10.35
CA ARG A 12 -8.18 9.53 -10.19
C ARG A 12 -8.76 8.52 -9.20
N GLU A 13 -8.39 7.25 -9.29
CA GLU A 13 -8.79 6.22 -8.31
C GLU A 13 -8.36 6.59 -6.89
N ARG A 14 -7.17 7.19 -6.74
CA ARG A 14 -6.69 7.69 -5.44
C ARG A 14 -7.50 8.87 -4.95
N GLU A 15 -7.83 9.82 -5.83
CA GLU A 15 -8.68 10.96 -5.49
C GLU A 15 -10.07 10.49 -5.04
N ILE A 16 -10.69 9.55 -5.77
CA ILE A 16 -11.96 8.92 -5.39
C ILE A 16 -11.82 8.22 -4.03
N GLY A 17 -10.73 7.48 -3.83
CA GLY A 17 -10.43 6.83 -2.56
C GLY A 17 -10.30 7.81 -1.40
N ILE A 18 -9.65 8.96 -1.61
CA ILE A 18 -9.50 10.01 -0.60
C ILE A 18 -10.85 10.65 -0.28
N VAL A 19 -11.67 10.93 -1.29
CA VAL A 19 -13.03 11.45 -1.09
C VAL A 19 -13.89 10.45 -0.31
N GLY A 20 -13.82 9.17 -0.65
CA GLY A 20 -14.50 8.08 0.06
C GLY A 20 -14.01 7.91 1.50
N ALA A 21 -12.73 8.18 1.77
CA ALA A 21 -12.15 8.09 3.12
C ALA A 21 -12.72 9.11 4.12
N PHE A 22 -13.34 10.19 3.66
CA PHE A 22 -14.14 11.07 4.52
C PHE A 22 -15.39 10.37 5.06
N GLY A 23 -15.97 9.43 4.31
CA GLY A 23 -17.26 8.81 4.60
C GLY A 23 -18.35 9.87 4.77
N TRP A 24 -18.97 9.89 5.94
CA TRP A 24 -20.01 10.86 6.31
C TRP A 24 -19.44 12.17 6.89
N ALA A 25 -18.14 12.24 7.17
CA ALA A 25 -17.54 13.42 7.79
C ALA A 25 -17.31 14.54 6.77
N VAL A 26 -17.64 15.77 7.15
CA VAL A 26 -17.34 16.97 6.34
C VAL A 26 -15.89 17.43 6.55
N ILE A 27 -15.34 17.19 7.74
CA ILE A 27 -14.00 17.59 8.15
C ILE A 27 -13.30 16.36 8.72
N GLU A 28 -12.04 16.15 8.33
CA GLU A 28 -11.19 15.11 8.89
C GLU A 28 -9.76 15.58 9.15
N PHE A 29 -9.13 15.03 10.19
CA PHE A 29 -7.71 15.29 10.46
C PHE A 29 -6.84 14.58 9.43
N GLU A 30 -5.76 15.20 8.96
CA GLU A 30 -4.91 14.63 7.90
C GLU A 30 -4.42 13.21 8.22
N VAL A 31 -3.98 12.97 9.46
CA VAL A 31 -3.51 11.67 9.94
C VAL A 31 -4.63 10.63 9.94
N VAL A 32 -5.83 11.03 10.38
CA VAL A 32 -7.00 10.12 10.44
C VAL A 32 -7.49 9.81 9.02
N LEU A 33 -7.56 10.82 8.17
CA LEU A 33 -7.95 10.67 6.77
C LEU A 33 -6.97 9.76 6.02
N PHE A 34 -5.67 9.89 6.26
CA PHE A 34 -4.66 8.99 5.68
C PHE A 34 -4.87 7.54 6.14
N GLN A 35 -5.10 7.32 7.43
CA GLN A 35 -5.39 5.97 7.95
C GLN A 35 -6.67 5.40 7.34
N LYS A 36 -7.75 6.17 7.27
CA LYS A 36 -9.02 5.75 6.64
C LYS A 36 -8.82 5.41 5.17
N PHE A 37 -8.10 6.23 4.43
CA PHE A 37 -7.76 6.00 3.03
C PHE A 37 -7.02 4.66 2.85
N LEU A 38 -6.02 4.39 3.68
CA LEU A 38 -5.27 3.13 3.63
C LEU A 38 -6.14 1.90 3.92
N VAL A 39 -7.10 2.03 4.84
CA VAL A 39 -8.04 0.94 5.18
C VAL A 39 -9.07 0.73 4.08
N MET A 40 -9.61 1.80 3.50
CA MET A 40 -10.73 1.75 2.56
C MET A 40 -10.31 1.47 1.12
N SER A 41 -9.19 2.05 0.67
CA SER A 41 -8.77 1.98 -0.73
C SER A 41 -7.93 0.74 -1.05
N GLY A 42 -7.79 -0.19 -0.10
CA GLY A 42 -7.26 -1.53 -0.35
C GLY A 42 -5.89 -1.55 -1.06
N PRO A 43 -5.59 -2.55 -1.89
CA PRO A 43 -4.25 -2.77 -2.45
C PRO A 43 -3.79 -1.75 -3.51
N THR A 44 -4.66 -0.84 -3.97
CA THR A 44 -4.31 0.25 -4.91
C THR A 44 -3.86 1.53 -4.19
N SER A 45 -4.01 1.56 -2.86
CA SER A 45 -3.78 2.72 -1.99
C SER A 45 -2.38 2.83 -1.37
N PHE A 46 -1.43 1.97 -1.75
CA PHE A 46 -0.08 1.95 -1.17
C PHE A 46 0.72 3.19 -1.54
N ILE A 47 0.55 4.25 -0.74
CA ILE A 47 1.26 5.52 -0.85
C ILE A 47 1.83 5.94 0.50
N THR A 48 2.91 6.71 0.50
CA THR A 48 3.47 7.31 1.72
C THR A 48 2.60 8.48 2.17
N GLU A 49 2.73 8.89 3.44
CA GLU A 49 2.05 10.08 3.96
C GLU A 49 2.43 11.34 3.16
N GLU A 50 3.69 11.43 2.72
CA GLU A 50 4.15 12.54 1.88
C GLU A 50 3.46 12.56 0.50
N MET A 51 3.28 11.39 -0.13
CA MET A 51 2.53 11.29 -1.38
C MET A 51 1.04 11.57 -1.16
N PHE A 52 0.46 11.10 -0.07
CA PHE A 52 -0.91 11.42 0.33
C PHE A 52 -1.09 12.93 0.51
N ARG A 53 -0.17 13.61 1.19
CA ARG A 53 -0.16 15.07 1.32
C ARG A 53 -0.07 15.78 -0.04
N LYS A 54 0.73 15.25 -0.97
CA LYS A 54 0.78 15.76 -2.34
C LYS A 54 -0.57 15.61 -3.05
N TYR A 55 -1.26 14.49 -2.87
CA TYR A 55 -2.61 14.30 -3.38
C TYR A 55 -3.59 15.31 -2.79
N LEU A 56 -3.55 15.54 -1.48
CA LEU A 56 -4.41 16.54 -0.84
C LEU A 56 -4.19 17.95 -1.40
N LEU A 57 -2.94 18.36 -1.62
CA LEU A 57 -2.63 19.65 -2.24
C LEU A 57 -3.10 19.73 -3.71
N ASN A 58 -2.98 18.64 -4.46
CA ASN A 58 -3.50 18.57 -5.83
C ASN A 58 -5.04 18.65 -5.84
N MET A 59 -5.70 17.96 -4.92
CA MET A 59 -7.15 17.97 -4.75
C MET A 59 -7.66 19.34 -4.27
N GLU A 60 -6.89 20.05 -3.46
CA GLU A 60 -7.16 21.46 -3.09
C GLU A 60 -7.11 22.36 -4.33
N ALA A 61 -6.06 22.24 -5.15
CA ALA A 61 -5.93 23.01 -6.38
C ALA A 61 -7.07 22.73 -7.38
N LYS A 62 -7.62 21.50 -7.37
CA LYS A 62 -8.80 21.10 -8.14
C LYS A 62 -10.13 21.52 -7.50
N GLY A 63 -10.12 22.02 -6.27
CA GLY A 63 -11.33 22.45 -5.55
C GLY A 63 -12.13 21.32 -4.90
N TYR A 64 -11.58 20.11 -4.78
CA TYR A 64 -12.26 18.96 -4.17
C TYR A 64 -12.27 18.99 -2.64
N ILE A 65 -11.23 19.58 -2.05
CA ILE A 65 -11.07 19.72 -0.61
C ILE A 65 -10.47 21.09 -0.28
N SER A 66 -10.52 21.49 0.99
CA SER A 66 -9.84 22.70 1.49
C SER A 66 -9.10 22.41 2.79
N PRO A 67 -7.89 22.95 2.98
CA PRO A 67 -7.17 22.81 4.23
C PRO A 67 -7.83 23.64 5.33
N LEU A 68 -7.77 23.15 6.55
CA LEU A 68 -8.14 23.89 7.75
C LEU A 68 -7.27 23.48 8.93
N GLU A 69 -7.27 24.31 9.96
CA GLU A 69 -6.65 23.98 11.22
C GLU A 69 -7.73 23.84 12.28
N PHE A 70 -7.77 22.70 12.96
CA PHE A 70 -8.72 22.44 14.03
C PHE A 70 -7.94 21.99 15.27
N LEU A 71 -8.07 22.75 16.36
CA LEU A 71 -7.37 22.49 17.62
C LEU A 71 -5.84 22.34 17.46
N GLY A 72 -5.22 23.19 16.63
CA GLY A 72 -3.77 23.16 16.41
C GLY A 72 -3.28 21.99 15.52
N LYS A 73 -4.21 21.26 14.91
CA LYS A 73 -3.91 20.11 14.04
C LYS A 73 -4.41 20.36 12.62
N ARG A 74 -3.64 19.86 11.65
CA ARG A 74 -4.01 19.92 10.24
C ARG A 74 -5.22 19.04 9.96
N ALA A 75 -6.20 19.62 9.32
CA ALA A 75 -7.42 18.97 8.91
C ALA A 75 -7.80 19.42 7.50
N TRP A 76 -8.71 18.68 6.89
CA TRP A 76 -9.18 18.88 5.53
C TRP A 76 -10.70 18.85 5.55
N LYS A 77 -11.32 19.74 4.77
CA LYS A 77 -12.76 19.82 4.57
C LYS A 77 -13.10 19.36 3.17
N ARG A 78 -14.07 18.44 3.04
CA ARG A 78 -14.61 17.99 1.76
C ARG A 78 -15.49 19.07 1.12
N LEU A 79 -15.29 19.34 -0.18
CA LEU A 79 -16.06 20.32 -0.95
C LEU A 79 -16.95 19.69 -2.04
N VAL A 80 -16.69 18.43 -2.42
CA VAL A 80 -17.42 17.71 -3.49
C VAL A 80 -18.10 16.44 -2.97
N ILE A 81 -19.20 16.02 -3.58
CA ILE A 81 -19.94 14.79 -3.26
C ILE A 81 -19.49 13.67 -4.21
N GLU A 82 -19.38 12.42 -3.71
CA GLU A 82 -18.87 11.24 -4.44
C GLU A 82 -19.45 11.04 -5.86
N THR A 83 -20.70 11.48 -6.09
CA THR A 83 -21.42 11.36 -7.36
C THR A 83 -21.02 12.38 -8.45
N GLU A 84 -20.23 13.40 -8.14
CA GLU A 84 -19.82 14.44 -9.10
C GLU A 84 -18.48 14.14 -9.79
N ILE A 85 -17.81 13.04 -9.44
CA ILE A 85 -16.61 12.58 -10.13
C ILE A 85 -17.05 11.74 -11.35
N GLU A 86 -17.34 12.40 -12.48
CA GLU A 86 -17.92 11.78 -13.70
C GLU A 86 -17.14 10.57 -14.26
N GLU A 87 -17.57 9.33 -14.02
CA GLU A 87 -17.03 8.15 -14.73
C GLU A 87 -17.55 8.09 -16.19
N PRO A 88 -16.71 8.23 -17.24
CA PRO A 88 -17.14 7.89 -18.59
C PRO A 88 -17.09 6.36 -18.77
N ALA A 89 -18.25 5.74 -18.97
CA ALA A 89 -18.34 4.32 -19.30
C ALA A 89 -17.82 4.05 -20.73
N MET A 90 -16.71 3.31 -20.87
CA MET A 90 -16.23 2.87 -22.19
C MET A 90 -17.21 1.88 -22.84
N THR A 91 -17.34 1.99 -24.15
CA THR A 91 -18.28 1.15 -24.92
C THR A 91 -17.64 -0.18 -25.35
N PRO A 92 -18.43 -1.26 -25.55
CA PRO A 92 -17.91 -2.59 -25.91
C PRO A 92 -17.11 -2.64 -27.22
N GLU A 93 -17.33 -1.68 -28.12
CA GLU A 93 -16.66 -1.60 -29.42
C GLU A 93 -15.21 -1.08 -29.29
N GLU A 94 -14.96 -0.20 -28.31
CA GLU A 94 -13.63 0.32 -27.99
C GLU A 94 -12.75 -0.77 -27.36
N VAL A 95 -13.36 -1.69 -26.60
CA VAL A 95 -12.69 -2.86 -25.99
C VAL A 95 -12.14 -3.82 -27.06
N ILE A 96 -12.90 -4.06 -28.14
CA ILE A 96 -12.47 -4.99 -29.21
C ILE A 96 -11.32 -4.39 -30.02
N LYS A 97 -11.35 -3.08 -30.27
CA LYS A 97 -10.29 -2.36 -30.98
C LYS A 97 -9.00 -2.28 -30.15
N PHE A 98 -9.13 -2.09 -28.83
CA PHE A 98 -8.04 -2.12 -27.87
C PHE A 98 -7.33 -3.49 -27.82
N ILE A 99 -8.06 -4.60 -27.89
CA ILE A 99 -7.48 -5.96 -27.91
C ILE A 99 -6.59 -6.19 -29.15
N ALA A 100 -6.97 -5.62 -30.30
CA ALA A 100 -6.22 -5.74 -31.54
C ALA A 100 -4.92 -4.89 -31.52
N GLU A 101 -5.00 -3.65 -31.04
CA GLU A 101 -3.86 -2.71 -31.00
C GLU A 101 -2.82 -3.08 -29.93
N VAL A 102 -3.26 -3.75 -28.85
CA VAL A 102 -2.38 -4.23 -27.80
C VAL A 102 -1.38 -5.26 -28.34
N GLN A 103 -1.69 -6.11 -29.31
CA GLN A 103 -0.76 -7.14 -29.79
C GLN A 103 0.49 -6.61 -30.53
N GLU A 104 0.49 -5.35 -30.98
CA GLU A 104 1.56 -4.80 -31.83
C GLU A 104 2.63 -3.96 -31.08
N ALA A 105 2.36 -3.43 -29.88
CA ALA A 105 3.18 -2.36 -29.28
C ALA A 105 4.21 -2.80 -28.22
N GLY A 106 4.71 -4.03 -28.30
CA GLY A 106 5.61 -4.64 -27.32
C GLY A 106 7.07 -4.18 -27.33
N GLU A 107 7.41 -2.92 -27.60
CA GLU A 107 8.79 -2.43 -27.46
C GLU A 107 8.88 -0.92 -27.13
N LYS A 108 9.44 -0.64 -25.93
CA LYS A 108 10.19 0.57 -25.49
C LYS A 108 9.44 1.69 -24.72
N LYS A 109 10.10 2.05 -23.58
CA LYS A 109 10.29 3.35 -22.87
C LYS A 109 9.60 3.43 -21.50
N LYS A 110 10.31 3.39 -20.36
CA LYS A 110 11.18 4.42 -19.70
C LYS A 110 10.51 5.79 -19.49
N LYS A 111 9.91 6.02 -18.31
CA LYS A 111 10.10 7.18 -17.37
C LYS A 111 8.97 7.29 -16.29
N LYS A 112 8.99 6.47 -15.23
CA LYS A 112 8.27 6.69 -13.94
C LYS A 112 8.98 5.96 -12.79
N LYS A 113 10.24 6.32 -12.48
CA LYS A 113 11.17 5.43 -11.74
C LYS A 113 11.22 5.53 -10.22
N ALA A 114 10.54 6.48 -9.56
CA ALA A 114 10.68 6.61 -8.09
C ALA A 114 9.63 5.81 -7.30
N GLY A 115 8.35 5.93 -7.67
CA GLY A 115 7.24 5.27 -6.96
C GLY A 115 7.14 3.76 -7.23
N GLU A 116 7.22 3.34 -8.49
CA GLU A 116 7.24 1.92 -8.86
C GLU A 116 8.44 1.17 -8.26
N HIS A 117 9.58 1.86 -8.12
CA HIS A 117 10.79 1.24 -7.59
C HIS A 117 10.64 0.89 -6.12
N ARG A 118 10.13 1.82 -5.29
CA ARG A 118 9.85 1.56 -3.87
C ARG A 118 8.78 0.49 -3.68
N ILE A 119 7.74 0.45 -4.51
CA ILE A 119 6.72 -0.62 -4.43
C ILE A 119 7.29 -1.99 -4.83
N ARG A 120 8.18 -2.02 -5.83
CA ARG A 120 8.85 -3.26 -6.24
C ARG A 120 9.86 -3.72 -5.19
N GLU A 121 10.55 -2.79 -4.55
CA GLU A 121 11.43 -3.04 -3.42
C GLU A 121 10.65 -3.54 -2.21
N SER A 122 9.46 -2.99 -1.92
CA SER A 122 8.64 -3.43 -0.79
C SER A 122 8.13 -4.85 -0.96
N LYS A 123 7.75 -5.23 -2.20
CA LYS A 123 7.39 -6.60 -2.55
C LYS A 123 8.57 -7.56 -2.41
N THR A 124 9.74 -7.16 -2.91
CA THR A 124 10.96 -7.98 -2.79
C THR A 124 11.37 -8.17 -1.33
N LEU A 125 11.25 -7.11 -0.53
CA LEU A 125 11.55 -7.14 0.90
C LEU A 125 10.50 -7.94 1.68
N ALA A 126 9.22 -7.87 1.30
CA ALA A 126 8.16 -8.72 1.84
C ALA A 126 8.45 -10.20 1.62
N ASP A 127 8.84 -10.59 0.39
CA ASP A 127 9.24 -11.96 0.07
C ASP A 127 10.45 -12.42 0.91
N ASN A 128 11.43 -11.54 1.11
CA ASN A 128 12.60 -11.84 1.93
C ASN A 128 12.24 -12.03 3.40
N ILE A 129 11.32 -11.22 3.94
CA ILE A 129 10.80 -11.37 5.31
C ILE A 129 10.09 -12.72 5.44
N ILE A 130 9.16 -13.05 4.53
CA ILE A 130 8.44 -14.35 4.54
C ILE A 130 9.44 -15.51 4.51
N ARG A 131 10.40 -15.50 3.58
CA ARG A 131 11.42 -16.57 3.48
C ARG A 131 12.26 -16.70 4.74
N THR A 132 12.62 -15.57 5.36
CA THR A 132 13.37 -15.57 6.62
C THR A 132 12.55 -16.25 7.71
N LEU A 133 11.29 -15.86 7.88
CA LEU A 133 10.37 -16.44 8.86
C LEU A 133 10.13 -17.93 8.61
N GLU A 134 9.91 -18.33 7.36
CA GLU A 134 9.72 -19.74 6.98
C GLU A 134 10.95 -20.62 7.25
N GLN A 135 12.16 -20.06 7.14
CA GLN A 135 13.40 -20.77 7.43
C GLN A 135 13.62 -20.97 8.92
N VAL A 136 13.22 -20.00 9.74
CA VAL A 136 13.47 -20.02 11.19
C VAL A 136 12.36 -20.66 12.02
N MET A 137 11.17 -20.87 11.44
CA MET A 137 10.03 -21.53 12.10
C MET A 137 9.94 -23.00 11.63
N PRO A 138 10.51 -23.97 12.38
CA PRO A 138 10.50 -25.39 12.01
C PRO A 138 9.11 -26.01 12.23
N GLY A 139 8.22 -25.78 11.29
CA GLY A 139 6.89 -26.39 11.23
C GLY A 139 6.32 -26.48 9.82
N THR A 140 6.94 -25.84 8.81
CA THR A 140 6.33 -25.46 7.52
C THR A 140 6.63 -26.33 6.30
N ARG A 141 7.22 -27.52 6.45
CA ARG A 141 7.61 -28.32 5.26
C ARG A 141 6.93 -29.66 5.01
N LYS A 142 6.19 -30.27 5.95
CA LYS A 142 5.56 -31.57 5.70
C LYS A 142 4.07 -31.56 5.97
N GLN A 143 3.31 -31.75 4.89
CA GLN A 143 1.92 -32.25 4.80
C GLN A 143 0.86 -31.67 5.74
N ARG A 144 -0.12 -30.98 5.11
CA ARG A 144 -1.24 -30.20 5.71
C ARG A 144 -0.73 -29.12 6.63
N LYS A 145 -1.21 -27.89 6.61
CA LYS A 145 -1.10 -27.08 7.83
C LYS A 145 -2.11 -25.93 7.87
N PRO A 146 -2.67 -25.76 9.07
CA PRO A 146 -3.06 -24.48 9.64
C PRO A 146 -1.91 -23.44 9.67
N TRP A 147 -1.11 -23.34 8.59
CA TRP A 147 0.18 -22.63 8.54
C TRP A 147 0.06 -21.10 8.41
N GLU A 148 -1.13 -20.55 8.19
CA GLU A 148 -1.34 -19.11 7.95
C GLU A 148 -1.48 -18.28 9.24
N SER A 149 -2.06 -18.83 10.31
CA SER A 149 -2.35 -18.06 11.53
C SER A 149 -1.08 -17.60 12.23
N SER A 150 -0.12 -18.51 12.51
CA SER A 150 1.06 -18.14 13.32
C SER A 150 2.03 -17.21 12.58
N LEU A 151 2.16 -17.33 11.26
CA LEU A 151 3.02 -16.43 10.48
C LEU A 151 2.39 -15.05 10.37
N LEU A 152 1.09 -14.97 10.08
CA LEU A 152 0.37 -13.70 10.04
C LEU A 152 0.33 -13.03 11.42
N GLU A 153 0.09 -13.77 12.50
CA GLU A 153 0.16 -13.27 13.88
C GLU A 153 1.54 -12.66 14.20
N HIS A 154 2.61 -13.28 13.72
CA HIS A 154 3.95 -12.73 13.86
C HIS A 154 4.20 -11.50 13.01
N VAL A 155 3.68 -11.48 11.77
CA VAL A 155 3.76 -10.31 10.88
C VAL A 155 2.99 -9.12 11.46
N GLU A 156 1.78 -9.34 11.96
CA GLU A 156 0.96 -8.33 12.64
C GLU A 156 1.62 -7.84 13.92
N GLY A 157 2.19 -8.76 14.72
CA GLY A 157 2.92 -8.41 15.94
C GLY A 157 4.16 -7.57 15.65
N MET A 158 4.90 -7.91 14.60
CA MET A 158 6.04 -7.12 14.12
C MET A 158 5.62 -5.75 13.58
N HIS A 159 4.52 -5.69 12.83
CA HIS A 159 4.01 -4.43 12.29
C HIS A 159 3.56 -3.49 13.40
N LYS A 160 2.81 -3.99 14.39
CA LYS A 160 2.42 -3.22 15.59
C LYS A 160 3.64 -2.72 16.36
N ALA A 161 4.60 -3.60 16.63
CA ALA A 161 5.81 -3.24 17.36
C ALA A 161 6.67 -2.20 16.60
N LEU A 162 6.73 -2.28 15.28
CA LEU A 162 7.49 -1.33 14.45
C LEU A 162 6.79 0.03 14.29
N ILE A 163 5.45 0.08 14.39
CA ILE A 163 4.70 1.33 14.50
C ILE A 163 5.04 2.05 15.81
N GLU A 164 5.24 1.31 16.90
CA GLU A 164 5.60 1.89 18.20
C GLU A 164 7.05 2.41 18.22
N SER A 165 8.02 1.57 17.86
CA SER A 165 9.42 1.97 17.68
C SER A 165 10.28 0.87 17.07
N LYS A 166 11.48 1.26 16.61
CA LYS A 166 12.55 0.34 16.25
C LYS A 166 12.90 -0.63 17.38
N GLU A 167 12.99 -0.13 18.61
CA GLU A 167 13.35 -0.90 19.80
C GLU A 167 12.29 -1.96 20.10
N GLU A 168 11.01 -1.58 20.05
CA GLU A 168 9.90 -2.51 20.28
C GLU A 168 9.83 -3.60 19.22
N PHE A 169 10.09 -3.29 17.96
CA PHE A 169 10.22 -4.29 16.90
C PHE A 169 11.33 -5.31 17.21
N LEU A 170 12.52 -4.85 17.61
CA LEU A 170 13.63 -5.74 17.94
C LEU A 170 13.35 -6.55 19.22
N ASN A 171 12.70 -5.95 20.22
CA ASN A 171 12.27 -6.64 21.44
C ASN A 171 11.24 -7.73 21.11
N TYR A 172 10.27 -7.44 20.25
CA TYR A 172 9.29 -8.40 19.78
C TYR A 172 9.96 -9.61 19.11
N ILE A 173 10.89 -9.38 18.18
CA ILE A 173 11.57 -10.48 17.49
C ILE A 173 12.42 -11.28 18.47
N LYS A 174 13.19 -10.62 19.35
CA LYS A 174 14.03 -11.29 20.33
C LYS A 174 13.22 -12.20 21.27
N LYS A 175 11.99 -11.82 21.59
CA LYS A 175 11.09 -12.55 22.48
C LYS A 175 10.34 -13.68 21.76
N ASN A 176 9.81 -13.42 20.57
CA ASN A 176 8.86 -14.31 19.90
C ASN A 176 9.49 -15.14 18.77
N ILE A 177 10.49 -14.60 18.08
CA ILE A 177 11.18 -15.28 16.97
C ILE A 177 12.71 -15.07 17.09
N PRO A 178 13.35 -15.51 18.19
CA PRO A 178 14.77 -15.24 18.44
C PRO A 178 15.70 -15.56 17.26
N PRO A 179 15.50 -16.67 16.51
CA PRO A 179 16.39 -16.98 15.38
C PRO A 179 16.24 -16.01 14.18
N ALA A 180 15.13 -15.27 14.07
CA ALA A 180 14.96 -14.22 13.05
C ALA A 180 15.61 -12.88 13.43
N TYR A 181 16.10 -12.72 14.66
CA TYR A 181 16.59 -11.44 15.18
C TYR A 181 17.69 -10.83 14.30
N GLN A 182 18.77 -11.56 14.06
CA GLN A 182 19.91 -11.07 13.28
C GLN A 182 19.53 -10.78 11.81
N PRO A 183 18.82 -11.68 11.10
CA PRO A 183 18.32 -11.39 9.75
C PRO A 183 17.42 -10.14 9.66
N LEU A 184 16.42 -10.03 10.53
CA LEU A 184 15.45 -8.94 10.46
C LEU A 184 16.03 -7.61 10.96
N GLN A 185 16.93 -7.62 11.95
CA GLN A 185 17.68 -6.43 12.36
C GLN A 185 18.56 -5.90 11.22
N LYS A 186 19.20 -6.80 10.47
CA LYS A 186 19.99 -6.42 9.29
C LYS A 186 19.10 -5.80 8.21
N LEU A 187 17.93 -6.39 7.93
CA LEU A 187 16.96 -5.84 6.97
C LEU A 187 16.45 -4.46 7.39
N LEU A 188 16.15 -4.27 8.67
CA LEU A 188 15.72 -2.99 9.23
C LEU A 188 16.81 -1.91 9.08
N ASN A 189 18.05 -2.24 9.44
CA ASN A 189 19.18 -1.30 9.34
C ASN A 189 19.54 -0.95 7.89
N THR A 190 19.29 -1.86 6.94
CA THR A 190 19.64 -1.66 5.52
C THR A 190 18.57 -0.87 4.77
N ASN A 191 17.29 -1.11 5.06
CA ASN A 191 16.17 -0.57 4.27
C ASN A 191 15.42 0.58 4.98
N GLY A 192 15.59 0.73 6.29
CA GLY A 192 14.85 1.71 7.09
C GLY A 192 13.48 1.24 7.56
N GLU A 193 12.95 1.93 8.57
CA GLU A 193 11.69 1.58 9.26
C GLU A 193 10.48 1.68 8.32
N GLU A 194 10.35 2.77 7.56
CA GLU A 194 9.25 2.98 6.62
C GLU A 194 9.16 1.87 5.57
N MET A 195 10.31 1.45 5.06
CA MET A 195 10.39 0.43 4.03
C MET A 195 9.97 -0.95 4.57
N LEU A 196 10.37 -1.25 5.80
CA LEU A 196 10.01 -2.50 6.47
C LEU A 196 8.53 -2.51 6.88
N LEU A 197 7.98 -1.39 7.34
CA LEU A 197 6.54 -1.21 7.59
C LEU A 197 5.72 -1.45 6.33
N LEU A 198 6.14 -0.85 5.21
CA LEU A 198 5.50 -1.07 3.91
C LEU A 198 5.53 -2.55 3.52
N SER A 199 6.66 -3.23 3.71
CA SER A 199 6.77 -4.66 3.40
C SER A 199 5.93 -5.54 4.32
N LEU A 200 5.86 -5.25 5.63
CA LEU A 200 5.00 -5.99 6.55
C LEU A 200 3.53 -5.83 6.16
N ARG A 201 3.10 -4.61 5.80
CA ARG A 201 1.74 -4.37 5.30
C ARG A 201 1.45 -5.09 3.98
N VAL A 202 2.43 -5.21 3.07
CA VAL A 202 2.27 -6.01 1.84
C VAL A 202 1.96 -7.46 2.20
N ILE A 203 2.62 -8.01 3.22
CA ILE A 203 2.37 -9.38 3.69
C ILE A 203 0.96 -9.50 4.31
N GLU A 204 0.57 -8.57 5.18
CA GLU A 204 -0.76 -8.52 5.82
C GLU A 204 -1.90 -8.42 4.79
N SER A 205 -1.71 -7.63 3.73
CA SER A 205 -2.70 -7.42 2.68
C SER A 205 -2.93 -8.61 1.73
N GLY A 206 -2.18 -9.69 1.89
CA GLY A 206 -2.40 -10.93 1.14
C GLY A 206 -2.06 -10.86 -0.36
N GLN A 207 -1.27 -9.87 -0.82
CA GLN A 207 -0.75 -9.87 -2.20
C GLN A 207 0.30 -10.98 -2.41
N ARG A 208 -0.16 -12.23 -2.49
CA ARG A 208 0.50 -13.23 -3.34
C ARG A 208 0.46 -12.69 -4.77
N ALA A 209 1.61 -12.68 -5.44
CA ALA A 209 1.64 -12.61 -6.89
C ALA A 209 0.68 -13.67 -7.46
N TYR A 210 -0.42 -13.23 -8.07
CA TYR A 210 -1.23 -14.04 -8.98
C TYR A 210 -0.45 -14.13 -10.32
N PRO A 211 -0.47 -15.29 -11.03
CA PRO A 211 -1.44 -16.37 -10.90
C PRO A 211 -0.91 -17.69 -10.30
N PRO A 212 -1.80 -18.50 -9.68
CA PRO A 212 -1.62 -19.93 -9.51
C PRO A 212 -1.88 -20.64 -10.85
N HIS A 213 -1.18 -21.76 -11.04
CA HIS A 213 -1.37 -22.70 -12.13
C HIS A 213 -2.75 -23.37 -12.12
#